data_AF-D6D8B3-F1
#
_entry.id   AF-D6D8B3-F1
#
_cell.length_a   1.000
_cell.length_b   1.000
_cell.length_c   1.000
_cell.angle_alpha   90.00
_cell.angle_beta   90.00
_cell.angle_gamma   90.00
#
_symmetry.space_group_name_H-M   'P 1'
#
loop_
_entity.id
_entity.type
_entity.pdbx_description
1 polymer ?
#
loop_
_entity_poly.entity_id
_entity_poly.type
_entity_poly.pdbx_seq_one_letter_code
_entity_poly.pdbx_strand_id
1 'polypeptide(L)'
;MKRLGLTLVAALCLAASTFAAGNQPTTAKWEGNINVSKLGKYLKLNSDQSEEVANICDYFSTQMSRATTAKKDKEAKLRNAVYGNLKLMRKTLSAEQYAKYAALMNITLQNKGIELNK
;
A
#
# COMPACT_ATOMS: atom_id res chain seq x y z
N MET A 1 64.29 -12.01 24.25
CA MET A 1 64.51 -10.64 23.72
C MET A 1 63.21 -10.12 23.12
N LYS A 2 62.89 -8.86 23.40
CA LYS A 2 61.80 -8.04 22.85
C LYS A 2 61.80 -8.16 21.30
N ARG A 3 60.65 -8.23 20.63
CA ARG A 3 59.96 -7.03 20.12
C ARG A 3 58.53 -7.32 19.70
N LEU A 4 57.65 -6.46 20.18
CA LEU A 4 56.27 -6.24 19.76
C LEU A 4 56.22 -5.88 18.27
N GLY A 5 55.40 -6.60 17.50
CA GLY A 5 55.03 -6.27 16.13
C GLY A 5 53.51 -6.30 16.01
N LEU A 6 52.88 -5.21 16.45
CA LEU A 6 51.44 -4.97 16.38
C LEU A 6 51.09 -4.54 14.95
N THR A 7 50.40 -5.37 14.20
CA THR A 7 49.64 -4.91 13.02
C THR A 7 48.38 -5.75 12.86
N LEU A 8 47.31 -5.30 13.52
CA LEU A 8 45.96 -5.76 13.30
C LEU A 8 45.41 -4.99 12.09
N VAL A 9 45.21 -5.65 10.96
CA VAL A 9 44.38 -5.11 9.87
C VAL A 9 43.15 -5.99 9.77
N ALA A 10 42.13 -5.67 10.56
CA ALA A 10 40.80 -6.18 10.34
C ALA A 10 40.19 -5.39 9.17
N ALA A 11 40.31 -5.91 7.96
CA ALA A 11 39.54 -5.41 6.83
C ALA A 11 38.07 -5.86 7.00
N LEU A 12 37.31 -5.10 7.79
CA LEU A 12 35.84 -5.18 7.77
C LEU A 12 35.36 -4.57 6.45
N CYS A 13 35.29 -5.40 5.40
CA CYS A 13 34.41 -5.09 4.28
C CYS A 13 32.96 -5.33 4.75
N LEU A 14 32.39 -4.35 5.44
CA LEU A 14 30.94 -4.21 5.50
C LEU A 14 30.50 -3.83 4.08
N ALA A 15 30.26 -4.84 3.25
CA ALA A 15 29.46 -4.65 2.06
C ALA A 15 28.03 -4.34 2.53
N ALA A 16 27.77 -3.08 2.88
CA ALA A 16 26.42 -2.58 2.93
C ALA A 16 25.91 -2.65 1.49
N SER A 17 25.16 -3.70 1.17
CA SER A 17 24.29 -3.69 0.00
C SER A 17 23.29 -2.58 0.21
N THR A 18 23.63 -1.37 -0.23
CA THR A 18 22.71 -0.26 -0.29
C THR A 18 21.62 -0.64 -1.27
N PHE A 19 20.45 -1.03 -0.77
CA PHE A 19 19.24 -0.97 -1.57
C PHE A 19 19.03 0.50 -1.90
N ALA A 20 19.44 0.91 -3.10
CA ALA A 20 19.06 2.19 -3.67
C ALA A 20 17.57 2.12 -4.04
N ALA A 21 16.69 2.19 -3.04
CA ALA A 21 15.30 2.56 -3.22
C ALA A 21 15.18 4.10 -3.28
N GLY A 22 16.05 4.73 -4.07
CA GLY A 22 16.10 6.17 -4.25
C GLY A 22 15.58 6.52 -5.64
N ASN A 23 14.37 7.07 -5.70
CA ASN A 23 13.84 7.85 -6.82
C ASN A 23 13.36 7.12 -8.08
N GLN A 24 12.90 5.87 -8.02
CA GLN A 24 11.84 5.50 -8.96
C GLN A 24 10.52 6.02 -8.40
N PRO A 25 9.87 7.04 -9.00
CA PRO A 25 8.44 7.21 -8.76
C PRO A 25 7.84 5.88 -9.16
N THR A 26 7.22 5.15 -8.23
CA THR A 26 6.50 3.95 -8.61
C THR A 26 5.46 4.39 -9.63
N THR A 27 5.75 4.09 -10.90
CA THR A 27 4.87 4.23 -12.05
C THR A 27 3.80 3.14 -11.99
N ALA A 28 3.44 2.68 -10.79
CA ALA A 28 2.29 1.85 -10.53
C ALA A 28 1.05 2.67 -10.86
N LYS A 29 0.75 2.71 -12.14
CA LYS A 29 -0.52 3.15 -12.69
C LYS A 29 -1.56 2.25 -12.03
N TRP A 30 -2.45 2.84 -11.25
CA TRP A 30 -3.55 2.12 -10.66
C TRP A 30 -4.50 1.67 -11.78
N GLU A 31 -4.32 0.43 -12.24
CA GLU A 31 -5.28 -0.28 -13.10
C GLU A 31 -6.15 -1.21 -12.25
N GLY A 32 -6.54 -0.74 -11.06
CA GLY A 32 -7.29 -1.54 -10.10
C GLY A 32 -8.78 -1.51 -10.38
N ASN A 33 -9.23 -2.29 -11.37
CA ASN A 33 -10.64 -2.67 -11.43
C ASN A 33 -10.92 -3.61 -10.25
N ILE A 34 -11.51 -3.08 -9.19
CA ILE A 34 -11.95 -3.90 -8.06
C ILE A 34 -13.13 -4.75 -8.55
N ASN A 35 -12.97 -6.08 -8.54
CA ASN A 35 -14.09 -6.96 -8.81
C ASN A 35 -15.01 -7.02 -7.59
N VAL A 36 -15.99 -6.10 -7.55
CA VAL A 36 -16.93 -5.95 -6.43
C VAL A 36 -17.74 -7.22 -6.15
N SER A 37 -18.01 -8.05 -7.17
CA SER A 37 -18.69 -9.33 -6.99
C SER A 37 -17.83 -10.32 -6.19
N LYS A 38 -16.54 -10.46 -6.55
CA LYS A 38 -15.60 -11.32 -5.81
C LYS A 38 -15.33 -10.77 -4.41
N LEU A 39 -15.18 -9.45 -4.27
CA LEU A 39 -15.02 -8.80 -2.98
C LEU A 39 -16.23 -9.06 -2.08
N GLY A 40 -17.44 -8.92 -2.62
CA GLY A 40 -18.68 -9.17 -1.91
C GLY A 40 -18.80 -10.61 -1.40
N LYS A 41 -18.43 -11.59 -2.24
CA LYS A 41 -18.36 -13.01 -1.84
C LYS A 41 -17.33 -13.26 -0.75
N TYR A 42 -16.14 -12.69 -0.87
CA TYR A 42 -15.06 -12.85 0.11
C TYR A 42 -15.44 -12.28 1.48
N LEU A 43 -16.09 -11.11 1.50
CA LEU A 43 -16.53 -10.44 2.72
C LEU A 43 -17.90 -10.93 3.23
N LYS A 44 -18.59 -11.79 2.47
CA LYS A 44 -19.95 -12.25 2.77
C LYS A 44 -20.91 -11.08 3.03
N LEU A 45 -20.94 -10.12 2.10
CA LEU A 45 -21.78 -8.93 2.24
C LEU A 45 -23.27 -9.29 2.12
N ASN A 46 -24.10 -8.59 2.89
CA ASN A 46 -25.55 -8.57 2.64
C ASN A 46 -25.89 -7.60 1.49
N SER A 47 -27.18 -7.46 1.15
CA SER A 47 -27.63 -6.59 0.05
C SER A 47 -27.18 -5.14 0.22
N ASP A 48 -27.45 -4.57 1.39
CA ASP A 48 -27.24 -3.15 1.67
C ASP A 48 -25.75 -2.82 1.68
N GLN A 49 -24.95 -3.71 2.27
CA GLN A 49 -23.49 -3.61 2.23
C GLN A 49 -22.94 -3.76 0.82
N SER A 50 -23.54 -4.61 -0.01
CA SER A 50 -23.05 -4.85 -1.38
C SER A 50 -23.19 -3.60 -2.25
N GLU A 51 -24.32 -2.90 -2.15
CA GLU A 51 -24.55 -1.64 -2.86
C GLU A 51 -23.57 -0.56 -2.40
N GLU A 52 -23.45 -0.35 -1.08
CA GLU A 52 -22.57 0.68 -0.55
C GLU A 52 -21.08 0.39 -0.80
N VAL A 53 -20.66 -0.88 -0.70
CA VAL A 53 -19.28 -1.29 -1.06
C VAL A 53 -19.01 -1.06 -2.54
N ALA A 54 -19.98 -1.28 -3.43
CA ALA A 54 -19.80 -1.00 -4.85
C ALA A 54 -19.59 0.50 -5.09
N ASN A 55 -20.42 1.36 -4.47
CA ASN A 55 -20.29 2.81 -4.54
C ASN A 55 -18.94 3.30 -4.02
N ILE A 56 -18.48 2.78 -2.88
CA ILE A 56 -17.17 3.12 -2.31
C ILE A 56 -16.03 2.66 -3.23
N CYS A 57 -16.12 1.47 -3.83
CA CYS A 57 -15.08 0.96 -4.73
C CYS A 57 -14.96 1.81 -6.02
N ASP A 58 -16.08 2.29 -6.56
CA ASP A 58 -16.09 3.20 -7.71
C ASP A 58 -15.45 4.56 -7.36
N TYR A 59 -15.87 5.14 -6.22
CA TYR A 59 -15.27 6.38 -5.71
C TYR A 59 -13.77 6.23 -5.48
N PHE A 60 -13.34 5.15 -4.83
CA PHE A 60 -11.93 4.88 -4.59
C PHE A 60 -11.12 4.74 -5.88
N SER A 61 -11.67 4.03 -6.88
CA SER A 61 -11.03 3.87 -8.19
C SER A 61 -10.84 5.23 -8.88
N THR A 62 -11.84 6.11 -8.79
CA THR A 62 -11.76 7.50 -9.28
C THR A 62 -10.69 8.29 -8.55
N GLN A 63 -10.63 8.23 -7.21
CA GLN A 63 -9.61 8.94 -6.42
C GLN A 63 -8.19 8.45 -6.72
N MET A 64 -8.00 7.13 -6.84
CA MET A 64 -6.70 6.54 -7.19
C MET A 64 -6.25 6.94 -8.61
N SER A 65 -7.16 6.97 -9.58
CA SER A 65 -6.87 7.46 -10.93
C SER A 65 -6.39 8.92 -10.92
N ARG A 66 -7.07 9.80 -10.18
CA ARG A 66 -6.67 11.20 -10.01
C ARG A 66 -5.33 11.34 -9.27
N ALA A 67 -5.09 10.53 -8.25
CA ALA A 67 -3.86 10.56 -7.47
C ALA A 67 -2.66 10.11 -8.31
N THR A 68 -2.78 9.01 -9.05
CA THR A 68 -1.67 8.44 -9.84
C THR A 68 -1.26 9.28 -11.03
N THR A 69 -2.17 10.11 -11.56
CA THR A 69 -1.91 11.05 -12.68
C THR A 69 -1.51 12.46 -12.23
N ALA A 70 -1.48 12.73 -10.92
CA ALA A 70 -1.16 14.05 -10.40
C ALA A 70 0.32 14.42 -10.61
N LYS A 71 0.57 15.63 -11.14
CA LYS A 71 1.92 16.20 -11.32
C LYS A 71 2.56 16.71 -10.01
N LYS A 72 1.73 17.06 -9.03
CA LYS A 72 2.12 17.57 -7.70
C LYS A 72 1.33 16.85 -6.61
N ASP A 73 1.97 16.69 -5.45
CA ASP A 73 1.38 16.10 -4.24
C ASP A 73 0.85 14.67 -4.43
N LYS A 74 1.44 13.91 -5.36
CA LYS A 74 1.01 12.55 -5.72
C LYS A 74 0.91 11.65 -4.49
N GLU A 75 1.94 11.61 -3.64
CA GLU A 75 1.97 10.78 -2.43
C GLU A 75 0.88 11.16 -1.43
N ALA A 76 0.67 12.46 -1.19
CA ALA A 76 -0.39 12.93 -0.31
C ALA A 76 -1.78 12.56 -0.86
N LYS A 77 -2.00 12.69 -2.18
CA LYS A 77 -3.26 12.29 -2.84
C LYS A 77 -3.49 10.78 -2.78
N LEU A 78 -2.44 9.97 -2.96
CA LEU A 78 -2.50 8.52 -2.82
C LEU A 78 -2.91 8.12 -1.40
N ARG A 79 -2.25 8.69 -0.38
CA ARG A 79 -2.61 8.45 1.03
C ARG A 79 -4.04 8.87 1.33
N ASN A 80 -4.47 10.04 0.85
CA ASN A 80 -5.84 10.51 1.05
C ASN A 80 -6.87 9.60 0.38
N ALA A 81 -6.60 9.11 -0.83
CA ALA A 81 -7.49 8.18 -1.52
C ALA A 81 -7.62 6.86 -0.73
N VAL A 82 -6.50 6.30 -0.27
CA VAL A 82 -6.49 5.04 0.48
C VAL A 82 -7.16 5.19 1.85
N TYR A 83 -6.80 6.20 2.63
CA TYR A 83 -7.39 6.42 3.95
C TYR A 83 -8.85 6.83 3.88
N GLY A 84 -9.24 7.62 2.88
CA GLY A 84 -10.64 7.95 2.61
C GLY A 84 -11.47 6.69 2.37
N ASN A 85 -10.98 5.80 1.50
CA ASN A 85 -11.61 4.52 1.24
C ASN A 85 -11.69 3.62 2.50
N LEU A 86 -10.60 3.48 3.26
CA LEU A 86 -10.61 2.70 4.51
C LEU A 86 -11.59 3.27 5.54
N LYS A 87 -11.73 4.60 5.62
CA LYS A 87 -12.69 5.26 6.51
C LYS A 87 -14.14 4.98 6.10
N LEU A 88 -14.45 5.03 4.81
CA LEU A 88 -15.79 4.72 4.30
C LEU A 88 -16.14 3.24 4.54
N MET A 89 -15.24 2.33 4.17
CA MET A 89 -15.41 0.89 4.41
C MET A 89 -15.62 0.56 5.89
N ARG A 90 -14.96 1.26 6.81
CA ARG A 90 -15.14 1.04 8.26
C ARG A 90 -16.56 1.35 8.75
N LYS A 91 -17.27 2.28 8.08
CA LYS A 91 -18.65 2.65 8.41
C LYS A 91 -19.65 1.63 7.87
N THR A 92 -19.36 1.02 6.72
CA THR A 92 -20.25 0.08 6.02
C THR A 92 -20.10 -1.37 6.50
N LEU A 93 -18.87 -1.76 6.85
CA LEU A 93 -18.52 -3.14 7.19
C LEU A 93 -18.56 -3.40 8.70
N SER A 94 -18.87 -4.66 9.06
CA SER A 94 -18.64 -5.15 10.42
C SER A 94 -17.15 -5.15 10.76
N ALA A 95 -16.80 -5.28 12.04
CA ALA A 95 -15.40 -5.31 12.46
C ALA A 95 -14.62 -6.47 11.79
N GLU A 96 -15.23 -7.66 11.67
CA GLU A 96 -14.61 -8.82 11.02
C GLU A 96 -14.43 -8.59 9.51
N GLN A 97 -15.46 -8.07 8.84
CA GLN A 97 -15.40 -7.76 7.41
C GLN A 97 -14.35 -6.68 7.13
N TYR A 98 -14.29 -5.64 7.95
CA TYR A 98 -13.33 -4.56 7.83
C TYR A 98 -11.89 -5.07 8.01
N ALA A 99 -11.63 -5.94 8.98
CA ALA A 99 -10.30 -6.52 9.18
C ALA A 99 -9.83 -7.30 7.95
N LYS A 100 -10.70 -8.13 7.36
CA LYS A 100 -10.41 -8.86 6.11
C LYS A 100 -10.16 -7.91 4.94
N TYR A 101 -10.99 -6.87 4.81
CA TYR A 101 -10.84 -5.86 3.78
C TYR A 101 -9.52 -5.09 3.90
N ALA A 102 -9.17 -4.64 5.10
CA ALA A 102 -7.93 -3.90 5.35
C ALA A 102 -6.70 -4.75 5.06
N ALA A 103 -6.70 -6.04 5.44
CA ALA A 103 -5.63 -6.97 5.11
C ALA A 103 -5.48 -7.15 3.59
N LEU A 104 -6.60 -7.37 2.87
CA LEU A 104 -6.60 -7.49 1.42
C LEU A 104 -6.09 -6.20 0.74
N MET A 105 -6.50 -5.04 1.24
CA MET A 105 -6.06 -3.74 0.73
C MET A 105 -4.55 -3.56 0.95
N ASN A 106 -4.04 -3.89 2.13
CA ASN A 106 -2.60 -3.81 2.42
C ASN A 106 -1.78 -4.66 1.45
N ILE A 107 -2.17 -5.92 1.24
CA ILE A 107 -1.52 -6.83 0.28
C ILE A 107 -1.61 -6.26 -1.14
N THR A 108 -2.76 -5.72 -1.53
CA THR A 108 -2.97 -5.13 -2.87
C THR A 108 -2.06 -3.92 -3.11
N LEU A 109 -1.91 -3.04 -2.11
CA LEU A 109 -1.05 -1.86 -2.21
C LEU A 109 0.42 -2.24 -2.23
N GLN A 110 0.84 -3.18 -1.37
CA GLN A 110 2.21 -3.72 -1.35
C GLN A 110 2.58 -4.36 -2.70
N ASN A 111 1.71 -5.19 -3.28
CA ASN A 111 1.92 -5.80 -4.59
C ASN A 111 2.01 -4.78 -5.73
N LYS A 112 1.51 -3.55 -5.52
CA LYS A 112 1.61 -2.43 -6.46
C LYS A 112 2.75 -1.47 -6.12
N GLY A 113 3.57 -1.76 -5.11
CA GLY A 113 4.65 -0.86 -4.67
C GLY A 113 4.14 0.47 -4.11
N ILE A 114 2.92 0.50 -3.56
CA ILE A 114 2.34 1.67 -2.90
C ILE A 114 2.54 1.50 -1.39
N GLU A 115 3.45 2.29 -0.83
CA GLU A 115 3.76 2.30 0.60
C GLU A 115 3.10 3.52 1.27
N LEU A 116 2.34 3.28 2.34
CA LEU A 116 1.60 4.36 3.03
C LEU A 116 2.41 5.09 4.10
N ASN A 117 3.52 4.50 4.56
CA ASN A 117 4.26 4.92 5.75
C ASN A 117 5.65 5.52 5.46
N LYS A 118 5.89 6.02 4.24
CA LYS A 118 7.13 6.77 3.93
C LYS A 118 7.05 8.21 4.41
#